data_AF-A0A6L7PZI6-F1
#
_entry.id   AF-A0A6L7PZI6-F1
#
_cell.length_a   1.000
_cell.length_b   1.000
_cell.length_c   1.000
_cell.angle_alpha   90.00
_cell.angle_beta   90.00
_cell.angle_gamma   90.00
#
_symmetry.space_group_name_H-M   'P 1'
#
loop_
_entity.id
_entity.type
_entity.pdbx_description
1 polymer ?
#
loop_
_entity_poly.entity_id
_entity_poly.type
_entity_poly.pdbx_seq_one_letter_code
_entity_poly.pdbx_strand_id
1 'polypeptide(L)'
;MARSLRDAVELEDRGVRTVVVHTQAFCSAAEQHIVSLGRPDYTGSVYLQHPVAALDSAGIESRVDMVIPDIVAALQGHRRE
;
A
#
# COMPACT_ATOMS: atom_id res chain seq x y z
N MET A 1 -11.62 -11.40 -0.19
CA MET A 1 -11.18 -10.01 -0.43
C MET A 1 -10.14 -9.65 0.62
N ALA A 2 -9.06 -8.94 0.26
CA ALA A 2 -7.92 -8.72 1.17
C ALA A 2 -8.34 -7.91 2.41
N ARG A 3 -8.26 -8.53 3.60
CA ARG A 3 -8.59 -7.91 4.90
C ARG A 3 -7.69 -6.72 5.23
N SER A 4 -6.47 -6.70 4.70
CA SER A 4 -5.47 -5.65 4.93
C SER A 4 -5.94 -4.23 4.57
N LEU A 5 -6.75 -4.05 3.52
CA LEU A 5 -7.28 -2.72 3.16
C LEU A 5 -8.32 -2.22 4.16
N ARG A 6 -9.17 -3.12 4.67
CA ARG A 6 -10.14 -2.77 5.70
C ARG A 6 -9.43 -2.38 6.99
N ASP A 7 -8.47 -3.21 7.42
CA ASP A 7 -7.69 -2.94 8.63
C ASP A 7 -6.94 -1.60 8.52
N ALA A 8 -6.39 -1.27 7.35
CA ALA A 8 -5.71 0.00 7.12
C ALA A 8 -6.66 1.21 7.17
N VAL A 9 -7.85 1.10 6.59
CA VAL A 9 -8.88 2.14 6.70
C VAL A 9 -9.29 2.34 8.16
N GLU A 10 -9.50 1.25 8.92
CA GLU A 10 -9.84 1.33 10.35
C GLU A 10 -8.72 1.96 11.18
N LEU A 11 -7.45 1.71 10.85
CA LEU A 11 -6.32 2.35 11.51
C LEU A 11 -6.23 3.84 11.19
N GLU A 12 -6.43 4.23 9.93
CA GLU A 12 -6.50 5.64 9.52
C GLU A 12 -7.64 6.38 10.22
N ASP A 13 -8.81 5.75 10.37
CA ASP A 13 -9.95 6.32 11.12
C ASP A 13 -9.63 6.55 12.60
N ARG A 14 -8.67 5.80 13.14
CA ARG A 14 -8.15 5.97 14.50
C ARG A 14 -6.97 6.96 14.56
N GLY A 15 -6.66 7.65 13.47
CA GLY A 15 -5.55 8.59 13.36
C GLY A 15 -4.18 7.93 13.24
N VAL A 16 -4.13 6.62 12.98
CA VAL A 16 -2.87 5.88 12.77
C VAL A 16 -2.62 5.79 11.27
N ARG A 17 -1.64 6.57 10.81
CA ARG A 17 -1.27 6.56 9.39
C ARG A 17 -0.73 5.19 8.99
N THR A 18 -1.32 4.61 7.95
CA THR A 18 -1.14 3.21 7.58
C THR A 18 -1.02 3.06 6.07
N VAL A 19 0.01 2.33 5.66
CA VAL A 19 0.24 1.95 4.26
C VAL A 19 0.02 0.46 4.08
N VAL A 20 -0.68 0.09 3.01
CA VAL A 20 -0.82 -1.29 2.55
C VAL A 20 0.03 -1.50 1.32
N VAL A 21 0.86 -2.54 1.35
CA VAL A 21 1.71 -2.92 0.22
C VAL A 21 1.06 -4.10 -0.50
N HIS A 22 0.86 -3.95 -1.81
CA HIS A 22 0.28 -4.95 -2.69
C HIS A 22 1.23 -5.27 -3.83
N THR A 23 1.06 -6.41 -4.51
CA THR A 23 1.68 -6.58 -5.82
C THR A 23 0.77 -6.00 -6.91
N GLN A 24 1.33 -5.47 -8.00
CA GLN A 24 0.60 -4.89 -9.13
C GLN A 24 -0.54 -5.78 -9.68
N ALA A 25 -0.41 -7.10 -9.58
CA ALA A 25 -1.47 -8.06 -9.94
C ALA A 25 -2.82 -7.82 -9.24
N PHE A 26 -2.83 -7.10 -8.11
CA PHE A 26 -4.03 -6.83 -7.32
C PHE A 26 -4.49 -5.36 -7.36
N CYS A 27 -3.90 -4.51 -8.22
CA CYS A 27 -4.20 -3.08 -8.29
C CYS A 27 -5.70 -2.80 -8.45
N SER A 28 -6.34 -3.36 -9.48
CA SER A 28 -7.77 -3.12 -9.73
C SER A 28 -8.68 -3.65 -8.62
N ALA A 29 -8.31 -4.77 -7.97
CA ALA A 29 -9.07 -5.31 -6.85
C ALA A 29 -8.94 -4.42 -5.60
N ALA A 30 -7.76 -3.83 -5.37
CA ALA A 30 -7.53 -2.89 -4.29
C ALA A 30 -8.33 -1.59 -4.49
N GLU A 31 -8.29 -1.01 -5.70
CA GLU A 31 -9.05 0.18 -6.07
C GLU A 31 -10.56 -0.02 -5.86
N GLN A 32 -11.11 -1.13 -6.34
CA GLN A 32 -12.53 -1.47 -6.12
C GLN A 32 -12.87 -1.62 -4.64
N HIS A 33 -11.97 -2.22 -3.84
CA HIS A 33 -12.20 -2.37 -2.41
C HIS A 33 -12.25 -1.01 -1.70
N ILE A 34 -11.31 -0.12 -2.02
CA ILE A 34 -11.23 1.23 -1.46
C ILE A 34 -12.51 2.02 -1.75
N VAL A 35 -13.00 1.96 -2.99
CA VAL A 35 -14.28 2.58 -3.38
C VAL A 35 -15.44 1.99 -2.59
N SER A 36 -15.51 0.66 -2.44
CA SER A 36 -16.57 -0.01 -1.67
C SER A 36 -16.54 0.33 -0.17
N LEU A 37 -15.38 0.72 0.36
CA LEU A 37 -15.19 1.18 1.74
C LEU A 37 -15.52 2.68 1.91
N GLY A 38 -15.94 3.37 0.85
CA GLY A 38 -16.28 4.80 0.90
C GLY A 38 -15.06 5.71 1.07
N ARG A 39 -13.86 5.24 0.68
CA ARG A 39 -12.60 5.98 0.84
C ARG A 39 -11.86 6.21 -0.47
N PRO A 40 -12.51 6.78 -1.52
CA PRO A 40 -11.87 6.96 -2.84
C PRO A 40 -10.57 7.78 -2.79
N ASP A 41 -10.40 8.62 -1.77
CA ASP A 41 -9.21 9.44 -1.55
C ASP A 41 -8.12 8.74 -0.70
N TYR A 42 -8.25 7.44 -0.43
CA TYR A 42 -7.22 6.68 0.30
C TYR A 42 -5.97 6.51 -0.55
N THR A 43 -4.89 7.20 -0.15
CA THR A 43 -3.59 7.18 -0.84
C THR A 43 -2.58 6.23 -0.21
N GLY A 44 -2.94 5.51 0.85
CA GLY A 44 -2.03 4.61 1.58
C GLY A 44 -1.77 3.28 0.88
N SER A 45 -1.96 3.15 -0.44
CA SER A 45 -1.67 1.91 -1.17
C SER A 45 -0.38 2.06 -1.97
N VAL A 46 0.58 1.15 -1.75
CA VAL A 46 1.83 1.07 -2.51
C VAL A 46 1.90 -0.26 -3.25
N TYR A 47 2.38 -0.24 -4.49
CA TYR A 47 2.39 -1.41 -5.36
C TYR A 47 3.80 -1.85 -5.73
N LEU A 48 4.16 -3.07 -5.32
CA LEU A 48 5.35 -3.80 -5.76
C LEU A 48 5.11 -4.43 -7.13
N GLN A 49 6.13 -4.42 -7.99
CA GLN A 49 6.07 -5.11 -9.27
C GLN A 49 5.95 -6.64 -9.05
N HIS A 50 5.06 -7.27 -9.83
CA HIS A 50 4.81 -8.72 -9.83
C HIS A 50 5.71 -9.46 -10.86
N PRO A 51 6.06 -10.75 -10.69
CA PRO A 51 5.86 -11.60 -9.51
C PRO A 51 6.95 -11.42 -8.46
N VAL A 52 6.59 -11.58 -7.18
CA VAL A 52 7.55 -11.60 -6.06
C VAL A 52 8.03 -13.03 -5.77
N ALA A 53 7.17 -14.03 -5.97
CA ALA A 53 7.44 -15.43 -5.60
C ALA A 53 8.57 -16.11 -6.39
N ALA A 54 8.97 -15.55 -7.53
CA ALA A 54 10.03 -16.09 -8.39
C ALA A 54 11.39 -15.42 -8.16
N LEU A 55 11.47 -14.44 -7.26
CA LEU A 55 12.69 -13.69 -6.99
C LEU A 55 13.55 -14.41 -5.93
N ASP A 56 14.86 -14.30 -6.09
CA ASP A 56 15.81 -14.60 -5.03
C ASP A 56 15.92 -13.43 -4.04
N SER A 57 16.74 -13.58 -2.99
CA SER A 57 16.89 -12.54 -1.96
C SER A 57 17.32 -11.20 -2.54
N ALA A 58 18.27 -11.19 -3.49
CA ALA A 58 18.75 -9.96 -4.13
C ALA A 58 17.65 -9.30 -4.98
N GLY A 59 16.84 -10.08 -5.69
CA GLY A 59 15.68 -9.59 -6.42
C GLY A 59 14.60 -9.00 -5.51
N ILE A 60 14.38 -9.60 -4.32
CA ILE A 60 13.47 -9.07 -3.31
C ILE A 60 13.99 -7.74 -2.76
N GLU A 61 15.25 -7.67 -2.36
CA GLU A 61 15.89 -6.44 -1.86
C GLU A 61 15.78 -5.31 -2.88
N SER A 62 16.12 -5.58 -4.15
CA SER A 62 15.98 -4.59 -5.21
C SER A 62 14.55 -4.09 -5.39
N ARG A 63 13.53 -4.97 -5.23
CA ARG A 63 12.12 -4.56 -5.28
C ARG A 63 11.70 -3.71 -4.09
N VAL A 64 12.20 -4.04 -2.91
CA VAL A 64 11.97 -3.29 -1.68
C VAL A 64 12.58 -1.89 -1.79
N ASP A 65 13.83 -1.79 -2.25
CA ASP A 65 14.53 -0.51 -2.42
C ASP A 65 13.79 0.45 -3.34
N MET A 66 13.12 -0.07 -4.37
CA MET A 66 12.32 0.75 -5.29
C MET A 66 11.05 1.32 -4.66
N VAL A 67 10.44 0.66 -3.66
CA VAL A 67 9.14 1.07 -3.09
C VAL A 67 9.25 1.72 -1.72
N ILE A 68 10.37 1.56 -1.01
CA ILE A 68 10.60 2.21 0.28
C ILE A 68 10.34 3.73 0.23
N PRO A 69 10.82 4.48 -0.78
CA PRO A 69 10.56 5.92 -0.86
C PRO A 69 9.07 6.25 -0.88
N ASP A 70 8.27 5.48 -1.62
CA ASP A 70 6.82 5.68 -1.71
C ASP A 70 6.11 5.35 -0.38
N ILE A 71 6.52 4.28 0.29
CA ILE A 71 6.02 3.92 1.62
C ILE A 71 6.32 5.04 2.62
N VAL A 72 7.55 5.55 2.63
CA VAL A 72 7.98 6.62 3.52
C VAL A 72 7.22 7.91 3.22
N ALA A 73 7.08 8.29 1.94
CA ALA A 73 6.32 9.47 1.55
C ALA A 73 4.85 9.39 1.98
N ALA A 74 4.21 8.22 1.80
CA ALA A 74 2.85 7.99 2.22
C ALA A 74 2.68 8.06 3.75
N LEU A 75 3.64 7.54 4.52
CA LEU A 75 3.62 7.58 6.00
C LEU A 75 4.01 8.96 6.57
N GLN A 76 4.87 9.71 5.91
CA GLN A 76 5.31 11.01 6.41
C GLN A 76 4.32 12.13 6.09
N GLY A 77 3.48 11.95 5.07
CA GLY A 77 2.38 12.84 4.66
C GLY A 77 2.67 14.30 4.93
N HIS A 78 3.35 15.00 4.01
CA HIS A 78 3.67 16.44 4.02
C HIS A 78 3.17 17.13 5.30
N ARG A 79 4.07 17.25 6.28
CA ARG A 79 3.85 17.94 7.56
C ARG A 79 3.01 19.20 7.28
N ARG A 80 1.73 19.23 7.67
CA ARG A 80 0.98 20.48 7.70
C ARG A 80 1.61 21.31 8.80
N GLU A 81 2.46 22.23 8.39
CA GLU A 81 2.84 23.40 9.20
C GLU A 81 1.61 24.27 9.43
#